data_AF-A0A2T7PRS9-F1
#
_entry.id   AF-A0A2T7PRS9-F1
#
_cell.length_a   1.000
_cell.length_b   1.000
_cell.length_c   1.000
_cell.angle_alpha   90.00
_cell.angle_beta   90.00
_cell.angle_gamma   90.00
#
_symmetry.space_group_name_H-M   'P 1'
#
loop_
_entity.id
_entity.type
_entity.pdbx_description
1 polymer ?
#
loop_
_entity_poly.entity_id
_entity_poly.type
_entity_poly.pdbx_seq_one_letter_code
_entity_poly.pdbx_strand_id
1 'polypeptide(L)'
;MPAILTCTAPSHWPTPENCIHGDSNFCEGAAPASRKGSSSAGVNVTCMTRLGANPGPPVPQSDGGDDYAPDSPAAGGCGCLLFPARKIILFTYGRSGSSFTSAIIQRHPDIFYTFEPLYNLLRRTIGLQEGRNHFWLPNNSREQFDKSSIQIIQAFLNCSFESVDIQDVDNYQLRNSLDSRLLWKCIHIPKMTAKEALECFLKTRKDCLGHRVRMVKTIRMTGSAAARMMASHKDLRILYLIRDPRGTITSQKRVFGNFEWDKVDAFSKNFCRTFQSDLNDLEPLFVAYPGRIKLLRYETLAEAPMKVSQEMYEFLQLNFTRDVYEFVYNKTSAGQKSMHSYSTTRANSSTAAYTWRSFLPLHHAKVIDKNCQYVYDKLGYLPVTSLEELRSTNHSLKLDDVIFKGVRI
;
A
#
# COMPACT_ATOMS: atom_id res chain seq x y z
N MET A 1 -39.29 -22.97 20.00
CA MET A 1 -38.31 -24.07 20.01
C MET A 1 -37.98 -24.39 18.56
N PRO A 2 -36.76 -24.16 18.06
CA PRO A 2 -36.43 -24.51 16.69
C PRO A 2 -36.06 -25.99 16.61
N ALA A 3 -36.65 -26.68 15.63
CA ALA A 3 -36.38 -28.08 15.33
C ALA A 3 -34.95 -28.25 14.80
N ILE A 4 -34.21 -29.18 15.39
CA ILE A 4 -32.90 -29.61 14.91
C ILE A 4 -33.15 -30.60 13.76
N LEU A 5 -32.86 -30.21 12.52
CA LEU A 5 -32.78 -31.13 11.39
C LEU A 5 -31.37 -31.72 11.35
N THR A 6 -31.23 -32.96 11.82
CA THR A 6 -30.03 -33.78 11.63
C THR A 6 -30.03 -34.38 10.23
N CYS A 7 -29.11 -33.95 9.37
CA CYS A 7 -28.85 -34.65 8.10
C CYS A 7 -27.84 -35.77 8.34
N THR A 8 -28.28 -37.03 8.24
CA THR A 8 -27.40 -38.20 8.11
C THR A 8 -26.92 -38.32 6.68
N ALA A 9 -25.59 -38.36 6.48
CA ALA A 9 -25.00 -38.58 5.16
C ALA A 9 -25.27 -40.03 4.67
N PRO A 10 -25.56 -40.24 3.37
CA PRO A 10 -25.68 -41.59 2.80
C PRO A 10 -24.32 -42.31 2.80
N SER A 11 -24.37 -43.61 3.06
CA SER A 11 -23.25 -44.53 3.27
C SER A 11 -22.46 -44.90 1.99
N HIS A 12 -22.18 -43.96 1.09
CA HIS A 12 -21.26 -44.18 -0.03
C HIS A 12 -20.50 -42.88 -0.37
N TRP A 13 -19.48 -42.57 0.44
CA TRP A 13 -18.36 -41.71 0.07
C TRP A 13 -17.06 -42.45 0.39
N PRO A 14 -16.03 -42.39 -0.46
CA PRO A 14 -14.83 -43.18 -0.28
C PRO A 14 -14.07 -42.76 0.98
N THR A 15 -13.53 -43.76 1.69
CA THR A 15 -12.59 -43.63 2.80
C THR A 15 -11.30 -42.90 2.35
N PRO A 16 -10.51 -42.33 3.30
CA PRO A 16 -9.38 -41.44 3.01
C PRO A 16 -8.12 -42.18 2.51
N GLU A 17 -8.24 -42.97 1.45
CA GLU A 17 -7.11 -43.62 0.77
C GLU A 17 -6.99 -43.27 -0.72
N ASN A 18 -7.86 -42.40 -1.26
CA ASN A 18 -7.79 -41.97 -2.67
C ASN A 18 -7.28 -40.53 -2.90
N CYS A 19 -6.59 -39.93 -1.92
CA CYS A 19 -5.82 -38.71 -2.16
C CYS A 19 -4.47 -39.08 -2.82
N ILE A 20 -4.43 -39.08 -4.15
CA ILE A 20 -3.17 -39.20 -4.90
C ILE A 20 -2.30 -37.98 -4.59
N HIS A 21 -1.07 -38.28 -4.18
CA HIS A 21 0.00 -37.40 -3.71
C HIS A 21 0.21 -36.08 -4.48
N GLY A 22 0.38 -35.00 -3.71
CA GLY A 22 1.08 -33.78 -4.12
C GLY A 22 0.73 -32.60 -3.21
N ASP A 23 1.73 -32.01 -2.57
CA ASP A 23 1.68 -30.79 -1.73
C ASP A 23 1.26 -30.96 -0.25
N SER A 24 2.07 -31.72 0.50
CA SER A 24 2.26 -31.47 1.94
C SER A 24 3.07 -30.19 2.14
N ASN A 25 2.43 -29.10 2.60
CA ASN A 25 3.00 -28.08 3.50
C ASN A 25 2.00 -26.94 3.75
N PHE A 26 0.92 -27.20 4.50
CA PHE A 26 0.20 -26.17 5.25
C PHE A 26 -0.59 -26.83 6.39
N CYS A 27 0.13 -27.28 7.41
CA CYS A 27 -0.39 -27.56 8.75
C CYS A 27 0.80 -27.75 9.70
N GLU A 28 1.41 -26.65 10.17
CA GLU A 28 2.23 -26.68 11.39
C GLU A 28 1.79 -25.55 12.32
N GLY A 29 1.47 -25.92 13.55
CA GLY A 29 1.26 -24.98 14.65
C GLY A 29 0.36 -25.46 15.78
N ALA A 30 0.70 -26.55 16.48
CA ALA A 30 0.48 -26.66 17.94
C ALA A 30 1.19 -27.90 18.54
N ALA A 31 2.10 -27.67 19.48
CA ALA A 31 2.55 -28.65 20.47
C ALA A 31 2.75 -27.91 21.82
N PRO A 32 2.82 -28.58 22.99
CA PRO A 32 2.43 -29.95 23.32
C PRO A 32 1.42 -29.99 24.49
N ALA A 33 0.47 -30.93 24.49
CA ALA A 33 -0.28 -31.30 25.69
C ALA A 33 -0.18 -32.80 25.90
N SER A 34 0.53 -33.16 26.98
CA SER A 34 0.64 -34.51 27.48
C SER A 34 -0.71 -35.04 28.00
N ARG A 35 -0.91 -36.35 27.81
CA ARG A 35 -1.82 -37.29 28.50
C ARG A 35 -3.16 -37.63 27.80
N LYS A 36 -3.16 -38.87 27.29
CA LYS A 36 -4.17 -39.95 27.40
C LYS A 36 -5.66 -39.57 27.35
N GLY A 37 -6.37 -40.14 26.36
CA GLY A 37 -7.76 -40.55 26.53
C GLY A 37 -8.69 -40.13 25.38
N SER A 38 -9.18 -41.14 24.67
CA SER A 38 -10.24 -41.16 23.66
C SER A 38 -11.36 -40.11 23.77
N SER A 39 -11.68 -39.43 22.65
CA SER A 39 -13.00 -39.41 22.00
C SER A 39 -13.05 -38.35 20.88
N SER A 40 -13.67 -38.72 19.77
CA SER A 40 -13.81 -37.91 18.55
C SER A 40 -14.69 -36.68 18.77
N ALA A 41 -14.11 -35.47 18.71
CA ALA A 41 -14.86 -34.22 18.60
C ALA A 41 -14.78 -33.71 17.16
N GLY A 42 -15.91 -33.74 16.45
CA GLY A 42 -16.05 -33.16 15.12
C GLY A 42 -15.89 -31.64 15.14
N VAL A 43 -15.13 -31.09 14.19
CA VAL A 43 -14.96 -29.65 14.00
C VAL A 43 -16.17 -29.10 13.25
N ASN A 44 -16.94 -28.20 13.88
CA ASN A 44 -18.04 -27.49 13.23
C ASN A 44 -17.50 -26.38 12.32
N VAL A 45 -17.79 -26.45 11.02
CA VAL A 45 -17.59 -25.35 10.06
C VAL A 45 -18.96 -24.73 9.77
N THR A 46 -19.16 -23.49 10.22
CA THR A 46 -20.42 -22.75 9.97
C THR A 46 -20.33 -22.00 8.64
N CYS A 47 -21.01 -22.50 7.60
CA CYS A 47 -21.31 -21.73 6.39
C CYS A 47 -22.61 -20.94 6.60
N MET A 48 -22.57 -19.61 6.53
CA MET A 48 -23.78 -18.79 6.50
C MET A 48 -24.36 -18.75 5.08
N THR A 49 -25.56 -19.31 4.88
CA THR A 49 -26.38 -19.11 3.69
C THR A 49 -27.32 -17.92 3.89
N ARG A 50 -27.42 -17.05 2.88
CA ARG A 50 -28.37 -15.92 2.87
C ARG A 50 -29.74 -16.44 2.44
N LEU A 51 -30.73 -16.39 3.32
CA LEU A 51 -32.14 -16.65 2.99
C LEU A 51 -32.76 -15.41 2.33
N GLY A 52 -33.46 -15.62 1.22
CA GLY A 52 -34.60 -14.78 0.81
C GLY A 52 -34.42 -13.92 -0.45
N ALA A 53 -34.90 -14.41 -1.58
CA ALA A 53 -35.59 -13.60 -2.59
C ALA A 53 -36.83 -14.38 -3.03
N ASN A 54 -38.02 -13.83 -2.77
CA ASN A 54 -39.31 -14.40 -3.18
C ASN A 54 -39.41 -14.48 -4.72
N PRO A 55 -39.91 -15.57 -5.32
CA PRO A 55 -40.34 -15.55 -6.71
C PRO A 55 -41.73 -14.90 -6.82
N GLY A 56 -41.90 -14.01 -7.79
CA GLY A 56 -43.20 -13.42 -8.15
C GLY A 56 -44.17 -14.45 -8.77
N PRO A 57 -45.44 -14.07 -8.98
CA PRO A 57 -46.50 -14.99 -9.39
C PRO A 57 -46.37 -15.45 -10.86
N PRO A 58 -47.00 -16.58 -11.23
CA PRO A 58 -46.75 -17.26 -12.50
C PRO A 58 -47.47 -16.59 -13.70
N VAL A 59 -46.80 -16.58 -14.85
CA VAL A 59 -47.36 -16.24 -16.16
C VAL A 59 -47.83 -17.53 -16.87
N PRO A 60 -48.95 -17.56 -17.61
CA PRO A 60 -49.47 -18.79 -18.21
C PRO A 60 -48.66 -19.24 -19.43
N GLN A 61 -48.52 -20.56 -19.57
CA GLN A 61 -47.87 -21.27 -20.66
C GLN A 61 -48.66 -21.18 -21.97
N SER A 62 -47.94 -21.16 -23.10
CA SER A 62 -48.43 -21.53 -24.42
C SER A 62 -47.59 -22.67 -24.98
N ASP A 63 -48.28 -23.68 -25.51
CA ASP A 63 -47.81 -24.97 -25.97
C ASP A 63 -46.75 -24.94 -27.08
N GLY A 64 -45.90 -25.97 -27.08
CA GLY A 64 -44.98 -26.33 -28.17
C GLY A 64 -43.91 -27.29 -27.69
N GLY A 65 -44.12 -28.59 -27.90
CA GLY A 65 -43.27 -29.67 -27.40
C GLY A 65 -41.93 -29.80 -28.14
N ASP A 66 -40.98 -30.44 -27.45
CA ASP A 66 -40.12 -31.51 -27.96
C ASP A 66 -39.40 -32.16 -26.77
N ASP A 67 -39.41 -33.50 -26.75
CA ASP A 67 -38.86 -34.37 -25.71
C ASP A 67 -37.33 -34.23 -25.58
N TYR A 68 -36.86 -33.80 -24.41
CA TYR A 68 -35.55 -34.18 -23.87
C TYR A 68 -35.66 -34.32 -22.35
N ALA A 69 -35.42 -35.54 -21.86
CA ALA A 69 -35.34 -35.83 -20.43
C ALA A 69 -34.22 -34.99 -19.77
N PRO A 70 -34.42 -34.47 -18.54
CA PRO A 70 -33.41 -33.63 -17.90
C PRO A 70 -32.31 -34.51 -17.29
N ASP A 71 -31.09 -34.36 -17.81
CA ASP A 71 -29.89 -34.77 -17.09
C ASP A 71 -29.79 -34.00 -15.77
N SER A 72 -29.74 -34.79 -14.70
CA SER A 72 -29.23 -34.56 -13.34
C SER A 72 -29.01 -33.10 -12.87
N PRO A 73 -29.49 -32.74 -11.66
CA PRO A 73 -29.25 -31.42 -11.10
C PRO A 73 -27.74 -31.19 -10.97
N ALA A 74 -27.26 -30.14 -11.64
CA ALA A 74 -25.91 -29.63 -11.53
C ALA A 74 -25.51 -29.64 -10.06
N ALA A 75 -24.44 -30.39 -9.74
CA ALA A 75 -23.80 -30.34 -8.45
C ALA A 75 -23.57 -28.87 -8.11
N GLY A 76 -24.31 -28.37 -7.12
CA GLY A 76 -24.15 -27.04 -6.57
C GLY A 76 -22.78 -26.94 -5.93
N GLY A 77 -21.77 -26.68 -6.76
CA GLY A 77 -20.42 -26.40 -6.32
C GLY A 77 -20.48 -25.23 -5.35
N CYS A 78 -19.89 -25.43 -4.17
CA CYS A 78 -19.69 -24.37 -3.20
C CYS A 78 -18.72 -23.35 -3.81
N GLY A 79 -19.26 -22.38 -4.56
CA GLY A 79 -18.48 -21.29 -5.11
C GLY A 79 -17.92 -20.47 -3.95
N CYS A 80 -16.62 -20.55 -3.70
CA CYS A 80 -15.94 -19.56 -2.87
C CYS A 80 -16.23 -18.19 -3.49
N LEU A 81 -16.99 -17.34 -2.79
CA LEU A 81 -17.14 -15.94 -3.16
C LEU A 81 -15.75 -15.31 -3.14
N LEU A 82 -15.12 -15.24 -4.32
CA LEU A 82 -13.88 -14.50 -4.52
C LEU A 82 -14.22 -13.02 -4.34
N PHE A 83 -14.08 -12.53 -3.12
CA PHE A 83 -14.15 -11.09 -2.88
C PHE A 83 -13.03 -10.41 -3.68
N PRO A 84 -13.33 -9.37 -4.47
CA PRO A 84 -12.31 -8.65 -5.21
C PRO A 84 -11.25 -8.13 -4.22
N ALA A 85 -9.98 -8.34 -4.55
CA ALA A 85 -8.88 -7.93 -3.67
C ALA A 85 -8.88 -6.42 -3.46
N ARG A 86 -8.60 -5.98 -2.24
CA ARG A 86 -8.46 -4.55 -1.95
C ARG A 86 -7.15 -4.04 -2.53
N LYS A 87 -7.20 -2.90 -3.21
CA LYS A 87 -6.02 -2.28 -3.80
C LYS A 87 -5.65 -1.02 -3.04
N ILE A 88 -4.37 -0.86 -2.71
CA ILE A 88 -3.87 0.28 -1.95
C ILE A 88 -2.69 0.89 -2.69
N ILE A 89 -2.73 2.20 -2.89
CA ILE A 89 -1.55 2.98 -3.30
C ILE A 89 -1.16 3.90 -2.15
N LEU A 90 0.07 3.72 -1.66
CA LEU A 90 0.74 4.70 -0.81
C LEU A 90 1.74 5.46 -1.66
N PHE A 91 1.52 6.77 -1.86
CA PHE A 91 2.49 7.59 -2.57
C PHE A 91 2.79 8.90 -1.86
N THR A 92 3.96 9.45 -2.16
CA THR A 92 4.53 10.65 -1.53
C THR A 92 5.81 11.09 -2.26
N TYR A 93 6.55 12.05 -1.70
CA TYR A 93 7.91 12.39 -2.11
C TYR A 93 8.97 11.58 -1.34
N GLY A 94 10.15 11.44 -1.94
CA GLY A 94 11.30 10.85 -1.27
C GLY A 94 11.61 11.56 0.05
N ARG A 95 11.89 10.78 1.10
CA ARG A 95 12.18 11.25 2.48
C ARG A 95 10.99 11.78 3.28
N SER A 96 9.76 11.49 2.86
CA SER A 96 8.54 11.88 3.59
C SER A 96 8.06 10.87 4.64
N GLY A 97 8.81 9.78 4.88
CA GLY A 97 8.46 8.77 5.88
C GLY A 97 7.75 7.53 5.32
N SER A 98 7.58 7.39 3.99
CA SER A 98 6.84 6.28 3.40
C SER A 98 7.38 4.89 3.75
N SER A 99 8.69 4.72 3.97
CA SER A 99 9.21 3.42 4.42
C SER A 99 8.72 3.03 5.82
N PHE A 100 8.55 4.00 6.73
CA PHE A 100 8.01 3.74 8.06
C PHE A 100 6.50 3.46 7.98
N THR A 101 5.75 4.31 7.27
CA THR A 101 4.31 4.13 7.04
C THR A 101 4.01 2.79 6.35
N SER A 102 4.74 2.44 5.30
CA SER A 102 4.56 1.16 4.59
C SER A 102 4.93 -0.03 5.47
N ALA A 103 5.98 0.09 6.30
CA ALA A 103 6.39 -0.98 7.21
C ALA A 103 5.30 -1.31 8.24
N ILE A 104 4.52 -0.31 8.67
CA ILE A 104 3.35 -0.52 9.52
C ILE A 104 2.23 -1.23 8.75
N ILE A 105 1.91 -0.78 7.53
CA ILE A 105 0.81 -1.35 6.74
C ILE A 105 1.11 -2.80 6.34
N GLN A 106 2.31 -3.06 5.79
CA GLN A 106 2.71 -4.39 5.31
C GLN A 106 2.82 -5.45 6.42
N ARG A 107 2.67 -5.07 7.70
CA ARG A 107 2.67 -6.04 8.81
C ARG A 107 1.40 -6.90 8.81
N HIS A 108 0.32 -6.44 8.17
CA HIS A 108 -0.89 -7.24 7.99
C HIS A 108 -0.59 -8.47 7.11
N PRO A 109 -0.94 -9.70 7.55
CA PRO A 109 -0.47 -10.94 6.91
C PRO A 109 -0.99 -11.15 5.49
N ASP A 110 -2.06 -10.45 5.13
CA ASP A 110 -2.80 -10.64 3.89
C ASP A 110 -2.43 -9.64 2.78
N ILE A 111 -1.35 -8.87 2.97
CA ILE A 111 -0.89 -7.87 2.01
C ILE A 111 0.23 -8.45 1.14
N PHE A 112 0.03 -8.42 -0.18
CA PHE A 112 1.12 -8.47 -1.15
C PHE A 112 1.68 -7.06 -1.37
N TYR A 113 2.90 -6.81 -0.87
CA TYR A 113 3.50 -5.48 -0.85
C TYR A 113 4.60 -5.31 -1.91
N THR A 114 4.43 -4.30 -2.77
CA THR A 114 5.38 -3.92 -3.81
C THR A 114 6.08 -2.60 -3.49
N PHE A 115 7.41 -2.64 -3.40
CA PHE A 115 8.24 -1.47 -3.10
C PHE A 115 8.79 -0.81 -4.36
N GLU A 116 8.37 0.44 -4.62
CA GLU A 116 8.91 1.36 -5.62
C GLU A 116 8.97 0.81 -7.07
N PRO A 117 7.86 0.30 -7.63
CA PRO A 117 7.87 -0.28 -8.98
C PRO A 117 8.17 0.75 -10.08
N LEU A 118 7.94 2.05 -9.84
CA LEU A 118 8.20 3.13 -10.81
C LEU A 118 9.67 3.59 -10.88
N TYR A 119 10.59 2.90 -10.20
CA TYR A 119 11.99 3.32 -10.12
C TYR A 119 12.67 3.36 -11.50
N ASN A 120 12.58 2.28 -12.26
CA ASN A 120 13.20 2.19 -13.59
C ASN A 120 12.50 3.11 -14.59
N LEU A 121 11.17 3.21 -14.54
CA LEU A 121 10.43 4.14 -15.40
C LEU A 121 10.98 5.57 -15.27
N LEU A 122 11.06 6.10 -14.04
CA LEU A 122 11.57 7.47 -13.84
C LEU A 122 12.98 7.59 -14.40
N ARG A 123 13.91 6.69 -14.05
CA ARG A 123 15.30 6.76 -14.53
C ARG A 123 15.39 6.82 -16.06
N ARG A 124 14.60 6.01 -16.76
CA ARG A 124 14.53 6.00 -18.23
C ARG A 124 13.97 7.32 -18.76
N THR A 125 12.88 7.81 -18.17
CA THR A 125 12.23 9.07 -18.59
C THR A 125 13.14 10.28 -18.46
N ILE A 126 13.93 10.37 -17.38
CA ILE A 126 14.80 11.53 -17.14
C ILE A 126 16.24 11.35 -17.61
N GLY A 127 16.54 10.25 -18.33
CA GLY A 127 17.84 10.04 -18.98
C GLY A 127 19.02 9.96 -18.02
N LEU A 128 18.83 9.40 -16.82
CA LEU A 128 19.92 9.33 -15.84
C LEU A 128 20.96 8.27 -16.20
N GLN A 129 22.01 8.71 -16.90
CA GLN A 129 23.37 8.23 -16.68
C GLN A 129 23.69 8.37 -15.18
N GLU A 130 24.32 7.36 -14.59
CA GLU A 130 24.43 7.16 -13.14
C GLU A 130 24.79 8.44 -12.34
N GLY A 131 24.05 8.71 -11.25
CA GLY A 131 24.58 9.52 -10.14
C GLY A 131 23.94 10.88 -9.82
N ARG A 132 22.92 11.38 -10.53
CA ARG A 132 22.25 12.64 -10.12
C ARG A 132 20.72 12.49 -9.99
N ASN A 133 20.26 12.43 -8.75
CA ASN A 133 18.87 12.22 -8.33
C ASN A 133 17.94 13.40 -8.69
N HIS A 134 17.49 13.46 -9.94
CA HIS A 134 16.37 14.32 -10.31
C HIS A 134 15.07 13.56 -10.00
N PHE A 135 14.26 14.07 -9.07
CA PHE A 135 12.90 13.58 -8.83
C PHE A 135 11.87 14.29 -9.72
N TRP A 136 12.35 15.20 -10.59
CA TRP A 136 11.53 16.11 -11.36
C TRP A 136 11.35 15.58 -12.77
N LEU A 137 10.08 15.41 -13.17
CA LEU A 137 9.73 15.09 -14.54
C LEU A 137 9.79 16.36 -15.39
N PRO A 138 10.43 16.31 -16.58
CA PRO A 138 10.27 17.34 -17.59
C PRO A 138 8.79 17.47 -17.99
N ASN A 139 8.30 18.69 -18.17
CA ASN A 139 6.89 18.95 -18.48
C ASN A 139 6.40 18.17 -19.71
N ASN A 140 7.22 18.09 -20.77
CA ASN A 140 6.90 17.37 -22.01
C ASN A 140 6.82 15.85 -21.84
N SER A 141 7.32 15.31 -20.73
CA SER A 141 7.36 13.87 -20.45
C SER A 141 6.23 13.42 -19.52
N ARG A 142 5.47 14.35 -18.93
CA ARG A 142 4.49 14.05 -17.88
C ARG A 142 3.37 13.11 -18.36
N GLU A 143 2.77 13.39 -19.51
CA GLU A 143 1.66 12.57 -20.03
C GLU A 143 2.10 11.12 -20.30
N GLN A 144 3.25 10.94 -20.95
CA GLN A 144 3.77 9.61 -21.24
C GLN A 144 4.19 8.89 -19.94
N PHE A 145 4.82 9.61 -19.01
CA PHE A 145 5.17 9.07 -17.71
C PHE A 145 3.95 8.61 -16.92
N ASP A 146 2.86 9.38 -16.93
CA ASP A 146 1.62 9.04 -16.25
C ASP A 146 0.99 7.77 -16.85
N LYS A 147 0.93 7.66 -18.19
CA LYS A 147 0.43 6.45 -18.87
C LYS A 147 1.21 5.20 -18.47
N SER A 148 2.54 5.26 -18.57
CA SER A 148 3.40 4.12 -18.18
C SER A 148 3.33 3.85 -16.67
N SER A 149 3.22 4.89 -15.83
CA SER A 149 3.09 4.72 -14.38
C SER A 149 1.81 3.99 -14.00
N ILE A 150 0.69 4.35 -14.64
CA ILE A 150 -0.60 3.70 -14.46
C ILE A 150 -0.50 2.22 -14.85
N GLN A 151 0.04 1.92 -16.04
CA GLN A 151 0.20 0.55 -16.53
C GLN A 151 1.04 -0.31 -15.57
N ILE A 152 2.18 0.21 -15.09
CA ILE A 152 3.05 -0.51 -14.16
C ILE A 152 2.34 -0.76 -12.83
N ILE A 153 1.75 0.28 -12.23
CA ILE A 153 1.05 0.12 -10.95
C ILE A 153 -0.13 -0.86 -11.08
N GLN A 154 -0.88 -0.79 -12.18
CA GLN A 154 -1.97 -1.74 -12.47
C GLN A 154 -1.47 -3.17 -12.55
N ALA A 155 -0.32 -3.41 -13.21
CA ALA A 155 0.25 -4.75 -13.32
C ALA A 155 0.52 -5.36 -11.93
N PHE A 156 1.10 -4.60 -11.01
CA PHE A 156 1.33 -5.06 -9.63
C PHE A 156 0.04 -5.21 -8.81
N LEU A 157 -0.93 -4.30 -8.97
CA LEU A 157 -2.20 -4.37 -8.24
C LEU A 157 -3.15 -5.47 -8.76
N ASN A 158 -3.01 -5.88 -10.01
CA ASN A 158 -3.81 -6.94 -10.64
C ASN A 158 -3.06 -8.28 -10.77
N CYS A 159 -1.79 -8.33 -10.37
CA CYS A 159 -0.90 -9.48 -10.59
C CYS A 159 -0.74 -9.87 -12.07
N SER A 160 -0.84 -8.89 -12.98
CA SER A 160 -0.74 -9.08 -14.43
C SER A 160 0.63 -8.64 -14.95
N PHE A 161 1.70 -9.30 -14.48
CA PHE A 161 3.07 -8.93 -14.84
C PHE A 161 3.37 -9.06 -16.35
N GLU A 162 2.57 -9.85 -17.07
CA GLU A 162 2.61 -9.94 -18.52
C GLU A 162 2.25 -8.65 -19.26
N SER A 163 1.60 -7.69 -18.58
CA SER A 163 1.13 -6.44 -19.19
C SER A 163 2.18 -5.32 -19.17
N VAL A 164 3.41 -5.60 -18.76
CA VAL A 164 4.49 -4.62 -18.62
C VAL A 164 5.80 -5.16 -19.17
N ASP A 165 6.72 -4.26 -19.52
CA ASP A 165 8.05 -4.63 -19.99
C ASP A 165 8.86 -5.32 -18.89
N ILE A 166 9.71 -6.26 -19.29
CA ILE A 166 10.63 -6.93 -18.35
C ILE A 166 11.51 -5.92 -17.59
N GLN A 167 11.85 -4.77 -18.19
CA GLN A 167 12.63 -3.71 -17.54
C GLN A 167 11.88 -3.04 -16.38
N ASP A 168 10.56 -3.07 -16.36
CA ASP A 168 9.77 -2.52 -15.25
C ASP A 168 9.64 -3.49 -14.09
N VAL A 169 9.74 -4.80 -14.38
CA VAL A 169 9.71 -5.86 -13.39
C VAL A 169 11.13 -6.23 -12.89
N ASP A 170 12.14 -6.11 -13.73
CA ASP A 170 13.56 -6.20 -13.38
C ASP A 170 14.04 -4.89 -12.71
N ASN A 171 13.47 -4.65 -11.54
CA ASN A 171 13.67 -3.43 -10.77
C ASN A 171 14.34 -3.77 -9.45
N TYR A 172 15.55 -3.25 -9.24
CA TYR A 172 16.32 -3.52 -8.03
C TYR A 172 15.62 -3.12 -6.74
N GLN A 173 14.68 -2.16 -6.79
CA GLN A 173 13.94 -1.72 -5.61
C GLN A 173 13.00 -2.79 -5.07
N LEU A 174 12.58 -3.75 -5.91
CA LEU A 174 11.73 -4.86 -5.49
C LEU A 174 12.39 -5.73 -4.40
N ARG A 175 13.72 -5.69 -4.25
CA ARG A 175 14.43 -6.37 -3.15
C ARG A 175 14.09 -5.84 -1.75
N ASN A 176 13.43 -4.69 -1.64
CA ASN A 176 13.22 -4.00 -0.36
C ASN A 176 11.92 -4.38 0.36
N SER A 177 11.13 -5.32 -0.19
CA SER A 177 9.94 -5.92 0.45
C SER A 177 10.00 -7.43 0.37
N LEU A 178 9.40 -8.15 1.33
CA LEU A 178 9.45 -9.61 1.35
C LEU A 178 8.82 -10.21 0.08
N ASP A 179 7.62 -9.76 -0.27
CA ASP A 179 6.83 -10.33 -1.37
C ASP A 179 7.51 -10.10 -2.72
N SER A 180 7.84 -8.83 -3.05
CA SER A 180 8.53 -8.55 -4.31
C SER A 180 10.01 -8.95 -4.35
N ARG A 181 10.67 -9.19 -3.21
CA ARG A 181 12.08 -9.66 -3.18
C ARG A 181 12.19 -11.08 -3.70
N LEU A 182 11.16 -11.91 -3.51
CA LEU A 182 11.15 -13.28 -4.05
C LEU A 182 11.26 -13.26 -5.56
N LEU A 183 10.49 -12.40 -6.23
CA LEU A 183 10.59 -12.19 -7.67
C LEU A 183 11.99 -11.72 -8.06
N TRP A 184 12.48 -10.65 -7.43
CA TRP A 184 13.79 -10.08 -7.73
C TRP A 184 14.92 -11.13 -7.61
N LYS A 185 14.94 -11.90 -6.52
CA LYS A 185 15.93 -12.97 -6.31
C LYS A 185 15.83 -14.05 -7.38
N CYS A 186 14.60 -14.46 -7.73
CA CYS A 186 14.36 -15.51 -8.70
C CYS A 186 14.89 -15.10 -10.09
N ILE A 187 14.58 -13.89 -10.54
CA ILE A 187 14.99 -13.42 -11.88
C ILE A 187 16.47 -13.01 -11.98
N HIS A 188 17.23 -13.03 -10.87
CA HIS A 188 18.66 -12.73 -10.84
C HIS A 188 19.53 -13.98 -10.63
N ILE A 189 18.96 -15.18 -10.80
CA ILE A 189 19.74 -16.42 -10.79
C ILE A 189 20.70 -16.42 -11.98
N PRO A 190 22.01 -16.69 -11.79
CA PRO A 190 22.96 -16.73 -12.91
C PRO A 190 22.58 -17.75 -13.98
N LYS A 191 22.77 -17.39 -15.26
CA LYS A 191 22.50 -18.26 -16.43
C LYS A 191 21.03 -18.70 -16.57
N MET A 192 20.10 -17.96 -15.96
CA MET A 192 18.68 -18.24 -16.07
C MET A 192 18.18 -18.10 -17.51
N THR A 193 17.40 -19.08 -17.94
CA THR A 193 16.72 -19.14 -19.24
C THR A 193 15.42 -18.33 -19.24
N ALA A 194 14.89 -18.01 -20.42
CA ALA A 194 13.59 -17.36 -20.54
C ALA A 194 12.44 -18.18 -19.91
N LYS A 195 12.52 -19.51 -19.96
CA LYS A 195 11.54 -20.41 -19.35
C LYS A 195 11.57 -20.30 -17.82
N GLU A 196 12.75 -20.35 -17.21
CA GLU A 196 12.91 -20.21 -15.76
C GLU A 196 12.47 -18.82 -15.27
N ALA A 197 12.75 -17.76 -16.05
CA ALA A 197 12.24 -16.43 -15.75
C ALA A 197 10.70 -16.40 -15.78
N LEU A 198 10.07 -17.04 -16.78
CA LEU A 198 8.62 -17.17 -16.84
C LEU A 198 8.06 -17.92 -15.62
N GLU A 199 8.72 -18.99 -15.18
CA GLU A 199 8.34 -19.72 -13.95
C GLU A 199 8.41 -18.82 -12.70
N CYS A 200 9.44 -17.96 -12.59
CA CYS A 200 9.51 -16.95 -11.52
C CYS A 200 8.31 -15.98 -11.54
N PHE A 201 7.92 -15.50 -12.71
CA PHE A 201 6.77 -14.61 -12.86
C PHE A 201 5.46 -15.32 -12.51
N LEU A 202 5.26 -16.56 -12.98
CA LEU A 202 4.07 -17.35 -12.68
C LEU A 202 3.96 -17.68 -11.19
N LYS A 203 5.07 -18.02 -10.54
CA LYS A 203 5.12 -18.24 -9.08
C LYS A 203 4.74 -16.98 -8.32
N THR A 204 5.31 -15.83 -8.69
CA THR A 204 4.99 -14.55 -8.06
C THR A 204 3.54 -14.14 -8.31
N ARG A 205 3.00 -14.42 -9.51
CA ARG A 205 1.60 -14.19 -9.83
C ARG A 205 0.68 -15.04 -8.95
N LYS A 206 0.99 -16.32 -8.77
CA LYS A 206 0.23 -17.21 -7.86
C LYS A 206 0.23 -16.67 -6.43
N ASP A 207 1.39 -16.26 -5.93
CA ASP A 207 1.55 -15.66 -4.62
C ASP A 207 0.73 -14.36 -4.47
N CYS A 208 0.89 -13.41 -5.39
CA CYS A 208 0.14 -12.16 -5.45
C CYS A 208 -1.38 -12.36 -5.51
N LEU A 209 -1.85 -13.37 -6.26
CA LEU A 209 -3.27 -13.72 -6.37
C LEU A 209 -3.81 -14.33 -5.07
N GLY A 210 -2.97 -15.01 -4.29
CA GLY A 210 -3.33 -15.59 -2.99
C GLY A 210 -3.62 -14.55 -1.90
N HIS A 211 -3.05 -13.35 -2.00
CA HIS A 211 -3.29 -12.26 -1.06
C HIS A 211 -4.61 -11.51 -1.35
N ARG A 212 -5.37 -11.22 -0.28
CA ARG A 212 -6.64 -10.45 -0.37
C ARG A 212 -6.42 -8.93 -0.50
N VAL A 213 -5.20 -8.46 -0.26
CA VAL A 213 -4.84 -7.05 -0.33
C VAL A 213 -3.57 -6.89 -1.15
N ARG A 214 -3.56 -5.96 -2.10
CA ARG A 214 -2.40 -5.66 -2.95
C ARG A 214 -2.04 -4.20 -2.78
N MET A 215 -0.80 -3.95 -2.39
CA MET A 215 -0.34 -2.62 -2.05
C MET A 215 0.90 -2.25 -2.85
N VAL A 216 0.85 -1.09 -3.49
CA VAL A 216 2.02 -0.44 -4.08
C VAL A 216 2.42 0.76 -3.23
N LYS A 217 3.71 0.85 -2.90
CA LYS A 217 4.30 2.07 -2.34
C LYS A 217 5.28 2.66 -3.33
N THR A 218 5.16 3.97 -3.61
CA THR A 218 6.07 4.65 -4.55
C THR A 218 6.29 6.11 -4.19
N ILE A 219 7.50 6.63 -4.45
CA ILE A 219 7.82 8.06 -4.29
C ILE A 219 7.86 8.85 -5.61
N ARG A 220 7.36 8.25 -6.70
CA ARG A 220 7.54 8.73 -8.08
C ARG A 220 6.23 8.94 -8.83
N MET A 221 5.10 8.66 -8.20
CA MET A 221 3.78 8.82 -8.81
C MET A 221 3.34 10.28 -8.73
N THR A 222 2.73 10.79 -9.80
CA THR A 222 2.12 12.13 -9.87
C THR A 222 0.68 12.09 -9.35
N GLY A 223 0.17 13.25 -8.92
CA GLY A 223 -1.24 13.43 -8.56
C GLY A 223 -2.18 13.14 -9.74
N SER A 224 -1.80 13.55 -10.95
CA SER A 224 -2.56 13.28 -12.17
C SER A 224 -2.68 11.78 -12.49
N ALA A 225 -1.60 11.00 -12.35
CA ALA A 225 -1.67 9.54 -12.47
C ALA A 225 -2.56 8.93 -11.36
N ALA A 226 -2.48 9.44 -10.14
CA ALA A 226 -3.30 8.97 -9.01
C ALA A 226 -4.79 9.26 -9.23
N ALA A 227 -5.14 10.42 -9.78
CA ALA A 227 -6.50 10.77 -10.16
C ALA A 227 -7.07 9.84 -11.24
N ARG A 228 -6.29 9.56 -12.30
CA ARG A 228 -6.68 8.62 -13.36
C ARG A 228 -6.85 7.18 -12.83
N MET A 229 -5.97 6.74 -11.92
CA MET A 229 -6.10 5.45 -11.24
C MET A 229 -7.38 5.37 -10.42
N MET A 230 -7.70 6.41 -9.64
CA MET A 230 -8.91 6.46 -8.82
C MET A 230 -10.18 6.38 -9.66
N ALA A 231 -10.20 7.08 -10.80
CA ALA A 231 -11.35 7.09 -11.70
C ALA A 231 -11.60 5.73 -12.38
N SER A 232 -10.55 4.94 -12.62
CA SER A 232 -10.64 3.67 -13.37
C SER A 232 -10.80 2.42 -12.51
N HIS A 233 -10.58 2.49 -11.19
CA HIS A 233 -10.62 1.32 -10.30
C HIS A 233 -11.59 1.58 -9.16
N LYS A 234 -12.61 0.74 -8.96
CA LYS A 234 -13.63 0.93 -7.91
C LYS A 234 -13.20 0.42 -6.52
N ASP A 235 -12.21 -0.45 -6.48
CA ASP A 235 -11.66 -1.16 -5.31
C ASP A 235 -10.38 -0.51 -4.75
N LEU A 236 -9.90 0.56 -5.38
CA LEU A 236 -8.68 1.27 -5.01
C LEU A 236 -8.87 2.24 -3.84
N ARG A 237 -7.94 2.24 -2.89
CA ARG A 237 -7.73 3.32 -1.92
C ARG A 237 -6.38 3.97 -2.11
N ILE A 238 -6.35 5.28 -1.96
CA ILE A 238 -5.14 6.09 -2.08
C ILE A 238 -4.82 6.72 -0.73
N LEU A 239 -3.64 6.42 -0.21
CA LEU A 239 -3.06 7.08 0.94
C LEU A 239 -1.94 8.01 0.45
N TYR A 240 -2.19 9.31 0.45
CA TYR A 240 -1.21 10.31 0.07
C TYR A 240 -0.50 10.82 1.33
N LEU A 241 0.73 10.35 1.54
CA LEU A 241 1.53 10.73 2.71
C LEU A 241 2.17 12.10 2.46
N ILE A 242 1.96 13.03 3.38
CA ILE A 242 2.53 14.38 3.35
C ILE A 242 3.50 14.56 4.51
N ARG A 243 4.47 15.46 4.33
CA ARG A 243 5.44 15.86 5.36
C ARG A 243 5.80 17.32 5.16
N ASP A 244 6.23 17.99 6.23
CA ASP A 244 6.77 19.36 6.16
C ASP A 244 7.81 19.48 5.02
N PRO A 245 7.62 20.41 4.06
CA PRO A 245 8.56 20.64 2.96
C PRO A 245 9.99 20.92 3.42
N ARG A 246 10.20 21.66 4.51
CA ARG A 246 11.54 21.90 5.09
C ARG A 246 12.18 20.61 5.53
N GLY A 247 11.45 19.77 6.27
CA GLY A 247 11.93 18.48 6.74
C GLY A 247 12.24 17.51 5.59
N THR A 248 11.42 17.54 4.54
CA THR A 248 11.58 16.72 3.34
C THR A 248 12.80 17.15 2.54
N ILE A 249 12.89 18.42 2.14
CA ILE A 249 13.99 18.98 1.34
C ILE A 249 15.32 18.83 2.08
N THR A 250 15.34 19.15 3.38
CA THR A 250 16.53 19.01 4.23
C THR A 250 17.01 17.57 4.29
N SER A 251 16.07 16.61 4.43
CA SER A 251 16.44 15.19 4.43
C SER A 251 16.86 14.71 3.04
N GLN A 252 16.31 15.26 1.96
CA GLN A 252 16.73 14.93 0.60
C GLN A 252 18.15 15.41 0.33
N LYS A 253 18.49 16.65 0.70
CA LYS A 253 19.88 17.16 0.63
C LYS A 253 20.84 16.21 1.32
N ARG A 254 20.54 15.84 2.58
CA ARG A 254 21.42 15.01 3.40
C ARG A 254 21.61 13.58 2.87
N VAL A 255 20.55 12.97 2.32
CA VAL A 255 20.55 11.52 1.99
C VAL A 255 20.76 11.26 0.50
N PHE A 256 20.24 12.14 -0.35
CA PHE A 256 20.31 11.99 -1.80
C PHE A 256 21.34 12.89 -2.46
N GLY A 257 21.85 13.92 -1.77
CA GLY A 257 22.81 14.87 -2.34
C GLY A 257 22.29 15.55 -3.62
N ASN A 258 20.97 15.76 -3.70
CA ASN A 258 20.30 16.07 -4.96
C ASN A 258 20.37 17.55 -5.39
N PHE A 259 20.83 18.43 -4.50
CA PHE A 259 21.13 19.83 -4.81
C PHE A 259 22.22 20.34 -3.88
N GLU A 260 22.78 21.52 -4.18
CA GLU A 260 23.65 22.28 -3.28
C GLU A 260 22.85 23.42 -2.64
N TRP A 261 23.22 23.82 -1.42
CA TRP A 261 22.41 24.76 -0.63
C TRP A 261 22.27 26.16 -1.27
N ASP A 262 23.21 26.56 -2.12
CA ASP A 262 23.12 27.74 -2.99
C ASP A 262 21.94 27.67 -3.98
N LYS A 263 21.55 26.45 -4.37
CA LYS A 263 20.43 26.16 -5.29
C LYS A 263 19.12 25.85 -4.56
N VAL A 264 19.02 26.10 -3.25
CA VAL A 264 17.82 25.81 -2.47
C VAL A 264 16.57 26.52 -3.00
N ASP A 265 16.71 27.74 -3.54
CA ASP A 265 15.58 28.49 -4.10
C ASP A 265 14.96 27.75 -5.30
N ALA A 266 15.77 27.46 -6.32
CA ALA A 266 15.32 26.71 -7.49
C ALA A 266 14.78 25.32 -7.13
N PHE A 267 15.45 24.62 -6.21
CA PHE A 267 15.05 23.28 -5.78
C PHE A 267 13.70 23.30 -5.04
N SER A 268 13.55 24.17 -4.04
CA SER A 268 12.32 24.30 -3.25
C SER A 268 11.14 24.82 -4.08
N LYS A 269 11.40 25.71 -5.04
CA LYS A 269 10.40 26.18 -6.00
C LYS A 269 9.86 25.04 -6.86
N ASN A 270 10.72 24.17 -7.37
CA ASN A 270 10.29 22.99 -8.14
C ASN A 270 9.52 22.01 -7.23
N PHE A 271 10.04 21.72 -6.03
CA PHE A 271 9.38 20.85 -5.07
C PHE A 271 7.97 21.32 -4.73
N CYS A 272 7.81 22.57 -4.35
CA CYS A 272 6.51 23.08 -3.93
C CYS A 272 5.54 23.34 -5.09
N ARG A 273 6.04 23.58 -6.32
CA ARG A 273 5.20 23.55 -7.52
C ARG A 273 4.67 22.16 -7.85
N THR A 274 5.51 21.13 -7.75
CA THR A 274 5.05 19.74 -7.93
C THR A 274 4.05 19.36 -6.85
N PHE A 275 4.31 19.72 -5.59
CA PHE A 275 3.38 19.46 -4.49
C PHE A 275 2.05 20.19 -4.68
N GLN A 276 2.09 21.46 -5.07
CA GLN A 276 0.89 22.21 -5.46
C GLN A 276 0.13 21.53 -6.60
N SER A 277 0.82 21.08 -7.66
CA SER A 277 0.17 20.38 -8.78
C SER A 277 -0.51 19.09 -8.30
N ASP A 278 0.18 18.29 -7.49
CA ASP A 278 -0.38 17.03 -6.99
C ASP A 278 -1.60 17.29 -6.10
N LEU A 279 -1.55 18.31 -5.22
CA LEU A 279 -2.71 18.71 -4.43
C LEU A 279 -3.88 19.12 -5.31
N ASN A 280 -3.63 19.90 -6.36
CA ASN A 280 -4.69 20.35 -7.28
C ASN A 280 -5.32 19.18 -8.04
N ASP A 281 -4.53 18.17 -8.44
CA ASP A 281 -5.03 16.98 -9.12
C ASP A 281 -5.84 16.07 -8.17
N LEU A 282 -5.48 16.03 -6.88
CA LEU A 282 -6.11 15.16 -5.88
C LEU A 282 -7.32 15.80 -5.18
N GLU A 283 -7.36 17.13 -5.05
CA GLU A 283 -8.39 17.87 -4.32
C GLU A 283 -9.83 17.51 -4.77
N PRO A 284 -10.14 17.38 -6.08
CA PRO A 284 -11.46 16.95 -6.54
C PRO A 284 -11.84 15.51 -6.11
N LEU A 285 -10.85 14.63 -5.91
CA LEU A 285 -11.08 13.22 -5.59
C LEU A 285 -11.68 13.04 -4.20
N PHE A 286 -11.45 13.97 -3.28
CA PHE A 286 -12.05 13.94 -1.93
C PHE A 286 -13.57 14.04 -1.97
N VAL A 287 -14.10 14.80 -2.94
CA VAL A 287 -15.54 14.96 -3.16
C VAL A 287 -16.07 13.83 -4.04
N ALA A 288 -15.36 13.47 -5.11
CA ALA A 288 -15.81 12.46 -6.06
C ALA A 288 -15.75 11.02 -5.51
N TYR A 289 -14.80 10.72 -4.61
CA TYR A 289 -14.55 9.39 -4.07
C TYR A 289 -14.40 9.41 -2.53
N PRO A 290 -15.45 9.81 -1.79
CA PRO A 290 -15.39 9.95 -0.34
C PRO A 290 -14.99 8.63 0.33
N GLY A 291 -14.09 8.70 1.31
CA GLY A 291 -13.59 7.53 2.05
C GLY A 291 -12.63 6.62 1.26
N ARG A 292 -12.24 6.99 0.03
CA ARG A 292 -11.28 6.22 -0.79
C ARG A 292 -9.93 6.91 -0.96
N ILE A 293 -9.83 8.19 -0.64
CA ILE A 293 -8.57 8.94 -0.58
C ILE A 293 -8.38 9.55 0.81
N LYS A 294 -7.16 9.49 1.34
CA LYS A 294 -6.79 10.11 2.61
C LYS A 294 -5.42 10.77 2.49
N LEU A 295 -5.32 12.01 2.95
CA LEU A 295 -4.04 12.64 3.27
C LEU A 295 -3.62 12.14 4.66
N LEU A 296 -2.37 11.71 4.79
CA LEU A 296 -1.80 11.32 6.08
C LEU A 296 -0.58 12.20 6.35
N ARG A 297 -0.58 12.97 7.43
CA ARG A 297 0.60 13.73 7.84
C ARG A 297 1.59 12.87 8.62
N TYR A 298 2.84 12.84 8.15
CA TYR A 298 3.91 12.08 8.76
C TYR A 298 4.19 12.50 10.21
N GLU A 299 4.16 13.80 10.49
CA GLU A 299 4.36 14.35 11.83
C GLU A 299 3.30 13.82 12.81
N THR A 300 2.03 13.82 12.42
CA THR A 300 0.92 13.29 13.25
C THR A 300 1.10 11.80 13.50
N LEU A 301 1.47 11.02 12.48
CA LEU A 301 1.82 9.60 12.64
C LEU A 301 3.02 9.39 13.57
N ALA A 302 4.02 10.27 13.52
CA ALA A 302 5.21 10.15 14.35
C ALA A 302 4.96 10.55 15.82
N GLU A 303 4.06 11.50 16.07
CA GLU A 303 3.67 11.98 17.40
C GLU A 303 2.72 11.03 18.12
N ALA A 304 1.73 10.48 17.41
CA ALA A 304 0.72 9.58 17.95
C ALA A 304 0.66 8.25 17.17
N PRO A 305 1.77 7.47 17.14
CA PRO A 305 1.91 6.33 16.23
C PRO A 305 0.85 5.26 16.41
N MET A 306 0.43 4.97 17.65
CA MET A 306 -0.59 3.95 17.89
C MET A 306 -1.96 4.39 17.34
N LYS A 307 -2.43 5.56 17.79
CA LYS A 307 -3.72 6.13 17.40
C LYS A 307 -3.81 6.31 15.88
N VAL A 308 -2.81 6.94 15.28
CA VAL A 308 -2.84 7.23 13.84
C VAL A 308 -2.68 5.95 13.00
N SER A 309 -1.97 4.93 13.51
CA SER A 309 -1.92 3.63 12.83
C SER A 309 -3.26 2.90 12.86
N GLN A 310 -4.02 2.99 13.95
CA GLN A 310 -5.39 2.47 14.02
C GLN A 310 -6.31 3.17 13.02
N GLU A 311 -6.34 4.51 13.02
CA GLU A 311 -7.12 5.31 12.06
C GLU A 311 -6.70 5.08 10.59
N MET A 312 -5.42 4.79 10.35
CA MET A 312 -4.91 4.40 9.04
C MET A 312 -5.43 3.03 8.62
N TYR A 313 -5.43 2.04 9.50
CA TYR A 313 -5.97 0.70 9.23
C TYR A 313 -7.47 0.71 9.00
N GLU A 314 -8.22 1.51 9.77
CA GLU A 314 -9.66 1.73 9.57
C GLU A 314 -9.94 2.29 8.17
N PHE A 315 -9.22 3.34 7.76
CA PHE A 315 -9.34 3.90 6.40
C PHE A 315 -9.04 2.85 5.32
N LEU A 316 -8.01 2.04 5.51
CA LEU A 316 -7.61 0.99 4.57
C LEU A 316 -8.53 -0.25 4.60
N GLN A 317 -9.48 -0.31 5.55
CA GLN A 317 -10.35 -1.46 5.82
C GLN A 317 -9.55 -2.73 6.09
N LEU A 318 -8.56 -2.59 6.98
CA LEU A 318 -7.70 -3.67 7.46
C LEU A 318 -7.89 -3.86 8.96
N ASN A 319 -7.70 -5.10 9.43
CA ASN A 319 -7.80 -5.39 10.86
C ASN A 319 -6.50 -4.96 11.56
N PHE A 320 -6.62 -4.12 12.59
CA PHE A 320 -5.49 -3.73 13.42
C PHE A 320 -5.19 -4.83 14.45
N THR A 321 -4.41 -5.84 14.04
CA THR A 321 -4.13 -7.03 14.86
C THR A 321 -3.11 -6.75 15.97
N ARG A 322 -2.98 -7.69 16.90
CA ARG A 322 -1.95 -7.63 17.96
C ARG A 322 -0.53 -7.53 17.39
N ASP A 323 -0.23 -8.26 16.32
CA ASP A 323 1.05 -8.20 15.61
C ASP A 323 1.37 -6.81 15.07
N VAL A 324 0.37 -6.10 14.57
CA VAL A 324 0.52 -4.73 14.08
C VAL A 324 0.75 -3.78 15.26
N TYR A 325 -0.03 -3.93 16.33
CA TYR A 325 0.15 -3.15 17.57
C TYR A 325 1.59 -3.28 18.10
N GLU A 326 2.07 -4.52 18.28
CA GLU A 326 3.41 -4.79 18.81
C GLU A 326 4.50 -4.24 17.89
N PHE A 327 4.31 -4.39 16.57
CA PHE A 327 5.22 -3.81 15.60
C PHE A 327 5.29 -2.29 15.73
N VAL A 328 4.15 -1.60 15.77
CA VAL A 328 4.10 -0.13 15.92
C VAL A 328 4.83 0.28 17.20
N TYR A 329 4.47 -0.32 18.35
CA TYR A 329 5.08 -0.03 19.64
C TYR A 329 6.61 -0.20 19.62
N ASN A 330 7.09 -1.33 19.08
CA ASN A 330 8.51 -1.64 18.99
C ASN A 330 9.28 -0.77 17.99
N LYS A 331 8.61 -0.21 16.98
CA LYS A 331 9.26 0.68 15.99
C LYS A 331 9.31 2.13 16.43
N THR A 332 8.45 2.57 17.35
CA THR A 332 8.30 3.99 17.69
C THR A 332 8.75 4.36 19.09
N SER A 333 8.34 3.56 20.07
CA SER A 333 8.42 3.90 21.50
C SER A 333 9.40 3.00 22.25
N ALA A 334 9.52 1.74 21.82
CA ALA A 334 10.47 0.76 22.37
C ALA A 334 11.61 0.42 21.38
N GLY A 335 11.77 1.20 20.31
CA GLY A 335 12.80 0.94 19.31
C GLY A 335 14.19 1.32 19.77
N GLN A 336 15.22 0.61 19.31
CA GLN A 336 16.60 1.06 19.52
C GLN A 336 16.93 2.24 18.60
N LYS A 337 17.74 3.18 19.10
CA LYS A 337 18.24 4.31 18.29
C LYS A 337 19.11 3.77 17.16
N SER A 338 18.64 3.89 15.92
CA SER A 338 19.40 3.53 14.74
C SER A 338 20.05 4.76 14.10
N MET A 339 21.34 4.66 13.75
CA MET A 339 22.06 5.71 13.01
C MET A 339 21.82 5.66 11.50
N HIS A 340 21.19 4.59 10.99
CA HIS A 340 20.95 4.42 9.55
C HIS A 340 19.79 5.31 9.06
N SER A 341 20.06 6.16 8.06
CA SER A 341 19.10 7.10 7.48
C SER A 341 17.84 6.46 6.85
N TYR A 342 17.89 5.15 6.53
CA TYR A 342 16.77 4.38 5.97
C TYR A 342 16.06 3.50 6.99
N SER A 343 16.55 3.44 8.24
CA SER A 343 15.92 2.63 9.27
C SER A 343 14.48 3.09 9.54
N THR A 344 13.58 2.14 9.79
CA THR A 344 12.20 2.37 10.20
C THR A 344 12.00 2.26 11.71
N THR A 345 13.05 1.90 12.47
CA THR A 345 13.02 1.82 13.94
C THR A 345 13.56 3.12 14.53
N ARG A 346 12.85 3.70 15.50
CA ARG A 346 13.29 4.85 16.29
C ARG A 346 13.03 4.60 17.77
N ALA A 347 13.91 5.14 18.62
CA ALA A 347 13.66 5.21 20.06
C ALA A 347 12.55 6.19 20.42
N ASN A 348 12.40 7.24 19.61
CA ASN A 348 11.29 8.16 19.69
C ASN A 348 10.98 8.65 18.27
N SER A 349 9.81 8.26 17.74
CA SER A 349 9.36 8.66 16.40
C SER A 349 9.14 10.17 16.26
N SER A 350 8.60 10.81 17.31
CA SER A 350 8.34 12.25 17.33
C SER A 350 9.65 13.05 17.21
N THR A 351 10.64 12.78 18.06
CA THR A 351 11.96 13.44 17.99
C THR A 351 12.62 13.25 16.62
N ALA A 352 12.48 12.05 16.04
CA ALA A 352 13.03 11.74 14.73
C ALA A 352 12.34 12.52 13.60
N ALA A 353 11.04 12.81 13.73
CA ALA A 353 10.29 13.58 12.74
C ALA A 353 10.76 15.04 12.65
N TYR A 354 11.14 15.62 13.80
CA TYR A 354 11.55 17.01 13.93
C TYR A 354 13.06 17.25 13.91
N THR A 355 13.91 16.23 13.79
CA THR A 355 15.37 16.40 13.86
C THR A 355 15.92 17.41 12.85
N TRP A 356 15.28 17.58 11.69
CA TRP A 356 15.67 18.60 10.69
C TRP A 356 15.72 20.02 11.24
N ARG A 357 14.90 20.30 12.26
CA ARG A 357 14.83 21.58 12.94
C ARG A 357 16.10 21.98 13.63
N SER A 358 17.01 21.07 13.97
CA SER A 358 18.26 21.41 14.67
C SER A 358 19.40 21.82 13.76
N PHE A 359 19.35 21.49 12.47
CA PHE A 359 20.47 21.68 11.55
C PHE A 359 20.14 22.44 10.26
N LEU A 360 18.87 22.71 9.95
CA LEU A 360 18.50 23.61 8.83
C LEU A 360 18.88 25.07 9.18
N PRO A 361 19.68 25.78 8.37
CA PRO A 361 19.92 27.21 8.58
C PRO A 361 18.65 28.05 8.38
N LEU A 362 18.44 29.08 9.20
CA LEU A 362 17.23 29.91 9.17
C LEU A 362 17.00 30.56 7.79
N HIS A 363 18.05 31.05 7.13
CA HIS A 363 17.92 31.70 5.83
C HIS A 363 17.44 30.72 4.75
N HIS A 364 17.88 29.45 4.77
CA HIS A 364 17.34 28.41 3.89
C HIS A 364 15.91 28.03 4.24
N ALA A 365 15.56 27.97 5.54
CA ALA A 365 14.19 27.75 5.97
C ALA A 365 13.24 28.82 5.42
N LYS A 366 13.62 30.11 5.51
CA LYS A 366 12.83 31.23 4.97
C LYS A 366 12.66 31.18 3.45
N VAL A 367 13.67 30.71 2.71
CA VAL A 367 13.55 30.48 1.26
C VAL A 367 12.54 29.38 0.96
N ILE A 368 12.61 28.25 1.69
CA ILE A 368 11.65 27.15 1.54
C ILE A 368 10.24 27.63 1.88
N ASP A 369 10.06 28.32 3.01
CA ASP A 369 8.76 28.84 3.45
C ASP A 369 8.13 29.73 2.37
N LYS A 370 8.90 30.68 1.82
CA LYS A 370 8.44 31.55 0.73
C LYS A 370 7.96 30.75 -0.49
N ASN A 371 8.71 29.74 -0.91
CA ASN A 371 8.40 28.96 -2.11
C ASN A 371 7.25 27.96 -1.88
N CYS A 372 6.94 27.64 -0.63
CA CYS A 372 5.97 26.63 -0.25
C CYS A 372 4.68 27.19 0.34
N GLN A 373 4.47 28.51 0.29
CA GLN A 373 3.32 29.18 0.90
C GLN A 373 1.98 28.55 0.52
N TYR A 374 1.76 28.25 -0.77
CA TYR A 374 0.52 27.58 -1.21
C TYR A 374 0.28 26.24 -0.51
N VAL A 375 1.33 25.43 -0.37
CA VAL A 375 1.28 24.13 0.30
C VAL A 375 1.03 24.32 1.79
N TYR A 376 1.63 25.33 2.40
CA TYR A 376 1.47 25.66 3.81
C TYR A 376 0.04 26.07 4.12
N ASP A 377 -0.54 26.96 3.32
CA ASP A 377 -1.91 27.43 3.48
C ASP A 377 -2.92 26.28 3.35
N LYS A 378 -2.69 25.37 2.39
CA LYS A 378 -3.57 24.21 2.16
C LYS A 378 -3.46 23.13 3.23
N LEU A 379 -2.25 22.90 3.75
CA LEU A 379 -1.95 21.77 4.63
C LEU A 379 -1.72 22.20 6.08
N GLY A 380 -1.82 23.49 6.40
CA GLY A 380 -1.62 24.07 7.73
C GLY A 380 -0.22 23.90 8.29
N TYR A 381 0.82 24.13 7.47
CA TYR A 381 2.19 24.35 7.96
C TYR A 381 2.42 25.84 8.21
N LEU A 382 3.24 26.17 9.20
CA LEU A 382 3.54 27.56 9.58
C LEU A 382 4.98 27.94 9.18
N PRO A 383 5.19 29.12 8.58
CA PRO A 383 6.54 29.62 8.28
C PRO A 383 7.28 30.01 9.56
N VAL A 384 8.60 29.84 9.58
CA VAL A 384 9.42 30.22 10.73
C VAL A 384 9.79 31.70 10.70
N THR A 385 9.67 32.37 11.84
CA THR A 385 10.02 33.79 11.96
C THR A 385 11.45 34.00 12.48
N SER A 386 11.89 33.17 13.43
CA SER A 386 13.16 33.28 14.14
C SER A 386 13.94 31.96 14.23
N LEU A 387 15.23 32.04 14.57
CA LEU A 387 16.06 30.85 14.79
C LEU A 387 15.59 30.07 16.03
N GLU A 388 15.18 30.78 17.08
CA GLU A 388 14.64 30.18 18.30
C GLU A 388 13.40 29.35 18.00
N GLU A 389 12.46 29.92 17.24
CA GLU A 389 11.26 29.24 16.79
C GLU A 389 11.62 28.00 15.98
N LEU A 390 12.50 28.13 14.98
CA LEU A 390 12.95 27.01 14.15
C LEU A 390 13.55 25.87 15.00
N ARG A 391 14.35 26.19 16.03
CA ARG A 391 15.05 25.20 16.87
C ARG A 391 14.17 24.58 17.96
N SER A 392 13.11 25.27 18.38
CA SER A 392 12.22 24.81 19.46
C SER A 392 11.34 23.64 19.03
N THR A 393 11.31 22.56 19.82
CA THR A 393 10.31 21.48 19.65
C THR A 393 9.01 21.74 20.41
N ASN A 394 9.00 22.76 21.27
CA ASN A 394 7.80 23.20 22.00
C ASN A 394 6.94 24.15 21.17
N HIS A 395 7.52 24.75 20.13
CA HIS A 395 6.79 25.57 19.17
C HIS A 395 6.38 24.75 17.94
N SER A 396 5.08 24.48 17.82
CA SER A 396 4.54 23.77 16.65
C SER A 396 4.68 24.60 15.38
N LEU A 397 5.16 23.99 14.30
CA LEU A 397 5.16 24.58 12.95
C LEU A 397 4.05 24.01 12.06
N LYS A 398 3.01 23.47 12.70
CA LYS A 398 1.82 22.91 12.07
C LYS A 398 0.58 23.23 12.91
N LEU A 399 -0.56 23.31 12.24
CA LEU A 399 -1.88 23.34 12.89
C LEU A 399 -2.35 21.90 13.10
N ASP A 400 -2.93 21.59 14.26
CA ASP A 400 -3.30 20.21 14.64
C ASP A 400 -4.66 19.74 14.09
N ASP A 401 -5.62 20.64 13.89
CA ASP A 401 -6.98 20.33 13.42
C ASP A 401 -7.25 20.89 12.00
N VAL A 402 -6.36 20.61 11.06
CA VAL A 402 -6.57 21.02 9.67
C VAL A 402 -7.58 20.10 8.99
N ILE A 403 -8.60 20.70 8.38
CA ILE A 403 -9.60 19.98 7.58
C ILE A 403 -9.35 20.25 6.11
N PHE A 404 -8.89 19.22 5.39
CA PHE A 404 -8.74 19.26 3.94
C PHE A 404 -9.94 18.57 3.29
N LYS A 405 -10.83 19.35 2.67
CA LYS A 405 -12.04 18.85 1.99
C LYS A 405 -12.88 17.90 2.85
N GLY A 406 -13.12 18.28 4.11
CA GLY A 406 -13.93 17.49 5.04
C GLY A 406 -13.20 16.33 5.71
N VAL A 407 -11.91 16.11 5.39
CA VAL A 407 -11.08 15.08 6.01
C VAL A 407 -10.00 15.73 6.87
N ARG A 408 -9.89 15.29 8.12
CA ARG A 408 -8.80 15.70 9.01
C ARG A 408 -7.48 15.11 8.51
N ILE A 409 -6.43 15.93 8.44
CA ILE A 409 -5.10 15.54 7.93
C ILE A 409 -4.01 15.45 8.99
#